data_AF-A0A9E6VR88-F1
#
_entry.id   AF-A0A9E6VR88-F1
#
_cell.length_a   1.000
_cell.length_b   1.000
_cell.length_c   1.000
_cell.angle_alpha   90.00
_cell.angle_beta   90.00
_cell.angle_gamma   90.00
#
_symmetry.space_group_name_H-M   'P 1'
#
loop_
_entity.id
_entity.type
_entity.pdbx_description
1 polymer ?
#
loop_
_entity_poly.entity_id
_entity_poly.type
_entity_poly.pdbx_seq_one_letter_code
_entity_poly.pdbx_strand_id
1 'polypeptide(L)'
;MAFDEITSRLNEVQCKKLIFLDACFSGGAKASVADINKAIRQLNAQGEGVTTFSSSSNEEYSYEDVKWQNGAFTFSIKEGLHDGKSDQDGNGIITIGELYDYVSGRVPKIVQDVKGQEQHPNMPLTNLLKNTTIYVVPKQ
;
A
#
# COMPACT_ATOMS: atom_id res chain seq x y z
N MET A 1 -11.78 -15.57 -9.25
CA MET A 1 -13.15 -15.68 -8.69
C MET A 1 -13.38 -14.70 -7.53
N ALA A 2 -12.72 -14.79 -6.37
CA ALA A 2 -12.97 -13.86 -5.26
C ALA A 2 -12.52 -12.40 -5.55
N PHE A 3 -11.35 -12.22 -6.18
CA PHE A 3 -10.83 -10.87 -6.47
C PHE A 3 -11.58 -10.17 -7.63
N ASP A 4 -12.05 -10.95 -8.61
CA ASP A 4 -12.84 -10.43 -9.73
C ASP A 4 -14.18 -9.84 -9.25
N GLU A 5 -14.79 -10.44 -8.22
CA GLU A 5 -16.01 -9.90 -7.62
C GLU A 5 -15.76 -8.54 -6.94
N ILE A 6 -14.69 -8.44 -6.15
CA ILE A 6 -14.29 -7.17 -5.50
C ILE A 6 -14.03 -6.10 -6.57
N THR A 7 -13.29 -6.46 -7.61
CA THR A 7 -12.97 -5.59 -8.75
C THR A 7 -14.23 -5.11 -9.47
N SER A 8 -15.19 -6.00 -9.73
CA SER A 8 -16.46 -5.65 -10.37
C SER A 8 -17.25 -4.65 -9.54
N ARG A 9 -17.39 -4.89 -8.23
CA ARG A 9 -18.10 -3.98 -7.32
C ARG A 9 -17.40 -2.62 -7.20
N LEU A 10 -16.07 -2.62 -7.14
CA LEU A 10 -15.30 -1.38 -7.11
C LEU A 10 -15.45 -0.58 -8.41
N ASN A 11 -15.63 -1.23 -9.57
CA ASN A 11 -15.85 -0.55 -10.84
C ASN A 11 -17.21 0.14 -10.94
N GLU A 12 -18.24 -0.37 -10.27
CA GLU A 12 -19.57 0.27 -10.22
C GLU A 12 -19.55 1.62 -9.49
N VAL A 13 -18.59 1.83 -8.59
CA VAL A 13 -18.45 3.08 -7.85
C VAL A 13 -17.62 4.09 -8.65
N GLN A 14 -18.25 5.18 -9.10
CA GLN A 14 -17.55 6.23 -9.85
C GLN A 14 -16.87 7.24 -8.91
N CYS A 15 -15.67 6.90 -8.43
CA CYS A 15 -14.84 7.79 -7.60
C CYS A 15 -13.35 7.47 -7.73
N LYS A 16 -12.52 8.31 -7.11
CA LYS A 16 -11.11 7.99 -6.84
C LYS A 16 -11.04 6.96 -5.70
N LYS A 17 -10.22 5.94 -5.86
CA LYS A 17 -10.09 4.78 -4.97
C LYS A 17 -8.63 4.62 -4.57
N LEU A 18 -8.39 4.56 -3.27
CA LEU A 18 -7.09 4.22 -2.68
C LEU A 18 -7.25 2.87 -1.96
N ILE A 19 -6.46 1.88 -2.37
CA ILE A 19 -6.56 0.50 -1.91
C ILE A 19 -5.24 0.11 -1.25
N PHE A 20 -5.30 -0.46 -0.05
CA PHE A 20 -4.15 -1.04 0.65
C PHE A 20 -4.31 -2.56 0.72
N LEU A 21 -3.31 -3.32 0.26
CA LEU A 21 -3.31 -4.77 0.25
C LEU A 21 -2.18 -5.32 1.14
N ASP A 22 -2.52 -5.69 2.37
CA ASP A 22 -1.61 -6.40 3.28
C ASP A 22 -1.88 -7.91 3.23
N ALA A 23 -1.05 -8.64 2.49
CA ALA A 23 -1.17 -10.09 2.30
C ALA A 23 0.16 -10.66 1.78
N CYS A 24 0.51 -11.86 2.20
CA CYS A 24 1.69 -12.56 1.68
C CYS A 24 1.51 -12.92 0.20
N PHE A 25 2.38 -12.41 -0.66
CA PHE A 25 2.42 -12.77 -2.08
C PHE A 25 3.31 -14.00 -2.36
N SER A 26 4.19 -14.38 -1.43
CA SER A 26 5.04 -15.56 -1.53
C SER A 26 4.45 -16.79 -0.82
N GLY A 27 4.04 -17.80 -1.61
CA GLY A 27 4.02 -19.20 -1.15
C GLY A 27 2.65 -19.88 -0.99
N GLY A 28 2.25 -20.65 -2.02
CA GLY A 28 1.28 -21.75 -1.90
C GLY A 28 0.26 -21.84 -3.04
N ALA A 29 -0.28 -20.71 -3.49
CA ALA A 29 -1.27 -20.65 -4.56
C ALA A 29 -0.72 -19.81 -5.72
N LYS A 30 -0.22 -20.46 -6.78
CA LYS A 30 0.22 -19.79 -8.02
C LYS A 30 -0.92 -19.02 -8.75
N ALA A 31 -2.15 -19.07 -8.23
CA ALA A 31 -3.35 -18.43 -8.77
C ALA A 31 -3.84 -17.21 -7.96
N SER A 32 -2.98 -16.49 -7.22
CA SER A 32 -3.42 -15.28 -6.50
C SER A 32 -2.68 -14.01 -6.93
N VAL A 33 -1.35 -14.01 -7.02
CA VAL A 33 -0.59 -12.77 -7.25
C VAL A 33 -0.71 -12.24 -8.68
N ALA A 34 -0.59 -13.11 -9.68
CA ALA A 34 -0.70 -12.71 -11.08
C ALA A 34 -2.11 -12.24 -11.43
N ASP A 35 -3.13 -12.88 -10.85
CA ASP A 35 -4.54 -12.53 -11.03
C ASP A 35 -4.89 -11.24 -10.28
N ILE A 36 -4.42 -11.06 -9.05
CA ILE A 36 -4.52 -9.79 -8.31
C ILE A 36 -3.84 -8.67 -9.08
N ASN A 37 -2.61 -8.87 -9.56
CA ASN A 37 -1.90 -7.87 -10.35
C ASN A 37 -2.60 -7.60 -11.70
N LYS A 38 -3.16 -8.63 -12.35
CA LYS A 38 -3.93 -8.46 -13.60
C LYS A 38 -5.19 -7.64 -13.33
N ALA A 39 -5.89 -7.92 -12.25
CA ALA A 39 -7.12 -7.22 -11.90
C ALA A 39 -6.84 -5.80 -11.35
N ILE A 40 -5.77 -5.56 -10.58
CA ILE A 40 -5.27 -4.22 -10.25
C ILE A 40 -4.92 -3.46 -11.53
N ARG A 41 -4.21 -4.11 -12.47
CA ARG A 41 -3.92 -3.50 -13.78
C ARG A 41 -5.19 -3.20 -14.56
N GLN A 42 -6.21 -4.06 -14.52
CA GLN A 42 -7.50 -3.79 -15.16
C GLN A 42 -8.24 -2.63 -14.49
N LEU A 43 -8.25 -2.57 -13.15
CA LEU A 43 -8.79 -1.42 -12.38
C LEU A 43 -8.08 -0.12 -12.77
N ASN A 44 -6.76 -0.14 -12.85
CA ASN A 44 -5.95 1.03 -13.19
C ASN A 44 -6.05 1.40 -14.69
N ALA A 45 -6.34 0.44 -15.58
CA ALA A 45 -6.45 0.67 -17.02
C ALA A 45 -7.79 1.29 -17.44
N GLN A 46 -8.83 1.23 -16.58
CA GLN A 46 -10.16 1.76 -16.91
C GLN A 46 -10.35 3.24 -16.55
N GLY A 47 -9.33 3.91 -16.01
CA GLY A 47 -9.33 5.37 -15.81
C GLY A 47 -8.36 5.85 -14.74
N GLU A 48 -8.26 7.17 -14.58
CA GLU A 48 -7.32 7.89 -13.71
C GLU A 48 -7.64 7.79 -12.19
N GLY A 49 -8.44 6.79 -11.79
CA GLY A 49 -9.18 6.81 -10.53
C GLY A 49 -8.77 5.76 -9.50
N VAL A 50 -7.84 4.84 -9.75
CA VAL A 50 -7.48 3.79 -8.78
C VAL A 50 -5.99 3.83 -8.48
N THR A 51 -5.66 3.79 -7.19
CA THR A 51 -4.30 3.64 -6.67
C THR A 51 -4.28 2.47 -5.69
N THR A 52 -3.35 1.54 -5.89
CA THR A 52 -3.16 0.39 -4.99
C THR A 52 -1.76 0.39 -4.41
N PHE A 53 -1.67 0.13 -3.10
CA PHE A 53 -0.43 -0.18 -2.41
C PHE A 53 -0.45 -1.67 -2.04
N SER A 54 0.62 -2.37 -2.35
CA SER A 54 0.84 -3.76 -1.95
C SER A 54 1.95 -3.81 -0.88
N SER A 55 1.74 -4.63 0.14
CA SER A 55 2.64 -4.81 1.29
C SER A 55 4.02 -5.39 0.96
N SER A 56 4.12 -6.25 -0.05
CA SER A 56 5.38 -6.82 -0.52
C SER A 56 5.39 -6.97 -2.04
N SER A 57 6.59 -7.16 -2.60
CA SER A 57 6.74 -7.50 -4.01
C SER A 57 6.40 -8.97 -4.27
N ASN A 58 6.30 -9.36 -5.55
CA ASN A 58 5.83 -10.70 -5.94
C ASN A 58 6.72 -11.86 -5.44
N GLU A 59 7.94 -11.57 -5.01
CA GLU A 59 8.94 -12.57 -4.58
C GLU A 59 9.21 -12.52 -3.06
N GLU A 60 8.53 -11.64 -2.34
CA GLU A 60 8.77 -11.36 -0.92
C GLU A 60 7.54 -11.64 -0.05
N TYR A 61 7.77 -12.05 1.19
CA TYR A 61 6.72 -12.25 2.19
C TYR A 61 6.25 -10.90 2.76
N SER A 62 4.99 -10.84 3.18
CA SER A 62 4.54 -9.81 4.12
C SER A 62 4.75 -10.33 5.53
N TYR A 63 5.51 -9.62 6.35
CA TYR A 63 5.88 -10.05 7.70
C TYR A 63 5.05 -9.36 8.77
N GLU A 64 4.74 -10.12 9.82
CA GLU A 64 4.09 -9.65 11.05
C GLU A 64 5.02 -9.82 12.24
N ASP A 65 4.85 -8.98 13.27
CA ASP A 65 5.57 -9.11 14.53
C ASP A 65 4.75 -8.58 15.71
N VAL A 66 4.95 -9.17 16.89
CA VAL A 66 4.32 -8.74 18.15
C VAL A 66 4.64 -7.27 18.45
N LYS A 67 5.84 -6.78 18.08
CA LYS A 67 6.24 -5.37 18.26
C LYS A 67 5.40 -4.41 17.41
N TRP A 68 4.91 -4.85 16.26
CA TRP A 68 4.12 -4.05 15.33
C TRP A 68 2.62 -4.19 15.58
N GLN A 69 2.21 -5.27 16.27
CA GLN A 69 0.82 -5.68 16.52
C GLN A 69 -0.03 -5.79 15.24
N ASN A 70 0.62 -5.81 14.07
CA ASN A 70 0.09 -5.79 12.70
C ASN A 70 1.20 -6.30 11.75
N GLY A 71 0.91 -6.38 10.45
CA GLY A 71 1.95 -6.44 9.42
C GLY A 71 2.85 -5.22 9.42
N ALA A 72 4.11 -5.39 9.01
CA ALA A 72 5.09 -4.30 8.89
C ALA A 72 4.56 -3.14 8.02
N PHE A 73 3.79 -3.48 6.99
CA PHE A 73 3.16 -2.54 6.09
C PHE A 73 2.05 -1.72 6.76
N THR A 74 1.03 -2.38 7.34
CA THR A 74 -0.02 -1.67 8.10
C THR A 74 0.55 -0.84 9.25
N PHE A 75 1.57 -1.36 9.97
CA PHE A 75 2.24 -0.60 11.03
C PHE A 75 2.88 0.69 10.49
N SER A 76 3.58 0.60 9.35
CA SER A 76 4.22 1.77 8.72
C SER A 76 3.20 2.79 8.21
N ILE A 77 2.06 2.35 7.68
CA ILE A 77 0.97 3.26 7.28
C ILE A 77 0.42 4.01 8.49
N LYS A 78 0.20 3.31 9.61
CA LYS A 78 -0.29 3.95 10.85
C LYS A 78 0.70 4.99 11.34
N GLU A 79 2.00 4.66 11.40
CA GLU A 79 3.04 5.63 11.77
C GLU A 79 3.08 6.84 10.81
N GLY A 80 2.94 6.61 9.51
CA GLY A 80 2.93 7.68 8.51
C GLY A 80 1.75 8.64 8.70
N LEU A 81 0.54 8.10 8.81
CA LEU A 81 -0.70 8.87 8.90
C LEU A 81 -0.98 9.40 10.30
N HIS A 82 -1.14 8.51 11.29
CA HIS A 82 -1.59 8.88 12.63
C HIS A 82 -0.55 9.71 13.38
N ASP A 83 0.73 9.35 13.25
CA ASP A 83 1.80 10.08 13.93
C ASP A 83 2.39 11.21 13.06
N GLY A 84 1.85 11.41 11.85
CA GLY A 84 2.27 12.45 10.91
C GLY A 84 3.66 12.26 10.30
N LYS A 85 4.27 11.07 10.43
CA LYS A 85 5.68 10.84 10.02
C LYS A 85 5.90 10.85 8.51
N SER A 86 4.83 10.81 7.71
CA SER A 86 4.94 10.94 6.26
C SER A 86 4.85 12.38 5.76
N ASP A 87 4.54 13.38 6.58
CA ASP A 87 4.60 14.80 6.20
C ASP A 87 6.07 15.24 6.08
N GLN A 88 6.67 15.03 4.90
CA GLN A 88 8.11 15.24 4.68
C GLN A 88 8.46 16.72 4.45
N ASP A 89 7.52 17.51 3.92
CA ASP A 89 7.73 18.94 3.66
C ASP A 89 7.23 19.84 4.80
N GLY A 90 6.54 19.27 5.80
CA GLY A 90 6.07 19.95 7.00
C GLY A 90 4.90 20.90 6.75
N ASN A 91 4.15 20.70 5.66
CA ASN A 91 3.04 21.57 5.28
C ASN A 91 1.73 21.25 6.05
N GLY A 92 1.72 20.20 6.88
CA GLY A 92 0.57 19.78 7.68
C GLY A 92 -0.47 18.94 6.91
N ILE A 93 -0.16 18.49 5.70
CA ILE A 93 -0.96 17.57 4.91
C ILE A 93 -0.11 16.38 4.48
N ILE A 94 -0.75 15.23 4.24
CA ILE A 94 -0.09 14.05 3.70
C ILE A 94 -0.76 13.69 2.38
N THR A 95 0.06 13.62 1.34
CA THR A 95 -0.30 13.13 0.02
C THR A 95 -0.07 11.63 -0.12
N ILE A 96 -0.67 11.04 -1.17
CA ILE A 96 -0.42 9.63 -1.52
C ILE A 96 1.08 9.37 -1.76
N GLY A 97 1.77 10.29 -2.44
CA GLY A 97 3.20 10.19 -2.72
C GLY A 97 4.03 10.17 -1.44
N GLU A 98 3.79 11.12 -0.54
CA GLU A 98 4.46 11.21 0.75
C GLU A 98 4.27 9.98 1.62
N LEU A 99 3.04 9.46 1.69
CA LEU A 99 2.78 8.21 2.40
C LEU A 99 3.58 7.05 1.79
N TYR A 100 3.64 6.96 0.46
CA TYR A 100 4.40 5.90 -0.22
C TYR A 100 5.91 6.04 0.01
N ASP A 101 6.46 7.25 -0.09
CA ASP A 101 7.89 7.49 0.13
C ASP A 101 8.28 7.12 1.56
N TYR A 102 7.44 7.46 2.55
CA TYR A 102 7.63 7.03 3.92
C TYR A 102 7.57 5.51 4.08
N VAL A 103 6.50 4.87 3.60
CA VAL A 103 6.28 3.43 3.77
C VAL A 103 7.34 2.60 3.04
N SER A 104 7.77 3.02 1.85
CA SER A 104 8.80 2.34 1.06
C SER A 104 10.20 2.41 1.68
N GLY A 105 10.48 3.44 2.50
CA GLY A 105 11.69 3.48 3.33
C GLY A 105 11.53 2.76 4.68
N ARG A 106 10.33 2.80 5.27
CA ARG A 106 10.06 2.31 6.62
C ARG A 106 9.98 0.79 6.69
N VAL A 107 9.26 0.15 5.78
CA VAL A 107 9.02 -1.30 5.79
C VAL A 107 10.31 -2.11 5.65
N PRO A 108 11.19 -1.86 4.65
CA PRO A 108 12.43 -2.63 4.52
C PRO A 108 13.29 -2.52 5.77
N LYS A 109 13.37 -1.31 6.37
CA LYS A 109 14.14 -1.06 7.58
C LYS A 109 13.65 -1.91 8.76
N ILE A 110 12.35 -1.84 9.09
CA ILE A 110 11.85 -2.57 10.28
C ILE A 110 11.87 -4.08 10.08
N VAL A 111 11.62 -4.58 8.86
CA VAL A 111 11.65 -6.00 8.56
C VAL A 111 13.08 -6.52 8.64
N GLN A 112 14.05 -5.79 8.09
CA GLN A 112 15.46 -6.12 8.23
C GLN A 112 15.89 -6.14 9.71
N ASP A 113 15.48 -5.14 10.50
CA ASP A 113 15.86 -5.01 11.92
C ASP A 113 15.29 -6.14 12.80
N VAL A 114 14.08 -6.65 12.49
CA VAL A 114 13.36 -7.61 13.35
C VAL A 114 13.43 -9.04 12.83
N LYS A 115 13.39 -9.23 11.51
CA LYS A 115 13.34 -10.54 10.85
C LYS A 115 14.64 -10.90 10.13
N GLY A 116 15.48 -9.91 9.80
CA GLY A 116 16.66 -10.13 8.97
C GLY A 116 16.30 -10.57 7.54
N GLN A 117 15.18 -10.08 7.01
CA GLN A 117 14.63 -10.42 5.69
C GLN A 117 14.29 -9.15 4.91
N GLU A 118 14.03 -9.29 3.62
CA GLU A 118 13.59 -8.21 2.74
C GLU A 118 12.06 -8.19 2.59
N GLN A 119 11.49 -7.00 2.55
CA GLN A 119 10.11 -6.75 2.19
C GLN A 119 10.00 -5.34 1.62
N HIS A 120 9.59 -5.23 0.36
CA HIS A 120 9.45 -3.97 -0.35
C HIS A 120 8.00 -3.73 -0.76
N PRO A 121 7.33 -2.72 -0.18
CA PRO A 121 6.02 -2.30 -0.64
C PRO A 121 6.06 -1.83 -2.08
N ASN A 122 4.96 -1.98 -2.80
CA ASN A 122 4.83 -1.53 -4.18
C ASN A 122 3.61 -0.63 -4.36
N MET A 123 3.78 0.46 -5.09
CA MET A 123 2.71 1.26 -5.65
C MET A 123 2.97 1.43 -7.16
N PRO A 124 2.14 0.87 -8.06
CA PRO A 124 2.34 1.00 -9.49
C PRO A 124 2.46 2.46 -9.91
N LEU A 125 3.56 2.78 -10.61
CA LEU A 125 4.03 4.13 -10.90
C LEU A 125 3.14 4.98 -11.84
N THR A 126 2.02 4.44 -12.33
CA THR A 126 1.04 5.17 -13.17
C THR A 126 0.14 6.14 -12.39
N ASN A 127 0.40 6.40 -11.11
CA ASN A 127 -0.49 7.20 -10.27
C ASN A 127 -0.41 8.70 -10.54
N LEU A 128 -1.30 9.17 -11.41
CA LEU A 128 -1.74 10.58 -11.50
C LEU A 128 -2.24 11.14 -10.16
N LEU A 129 -2.51 10.27 -9.17
CA LEU A 129 -3.02 10.64 -7.86
C LEU A 129 -1.93 10.92 -6.81
N LYS A 130 -0.63 10.85 -7.14
CA LYS A 130 0.47 11.07 -6.16
C LYS A 130 0.29 12.32 -5.31
N ASN A 131 -0.11 13.44 -5.92
CA ASN A 131 -0.28 14.72 -5.24
C ASN A 131 -1.66 14.88 -4.56
N THR A 132 -2.47 13.82 -4.52
CA THR A 132 -3.78 13.86 -3.85
C THR A 132 -3.57 13.83 -2.36
N THR A 133 -4.07 14.84 -1.66
CA THR A 133 -4.15 14.87 -0.20
C THR A 133 -5.09 13.80 0.30
N ILE A 134 -4.63 13.01 1.28
CA ILE A 134 -5.40 11.92 1.90
C ILE A 134 -5.54 12.09 3.41
N TYR A 135 -4.73 12.96 4.02
CA TYR A 135 -4.79 13.21 5.45
C TYR A 135 -4.31 14.63 5.79
N VAL A 136 -4.85 15.19 6.87
CA VAL A 136 -4.44 16.49 7.44
C VAL A 136 -3.85 16.21 8.81
N VAL A 137 -2.60 16.59 9.03
CA VAL A 137 -1.90 16.38 10.29
C VAL A 137 -2.48 17.34 11.34
N PRO A 138 -3.05 16.85 12.45
CA PRO A 138 -3.56 17.73 13.50
C PRO A 138 -2.43 18.57 14.07
N LYS A 139 -2.67 19.88 14.24
CA LYS A 139 -1.75 20.74 14.99
C LYS A 139 -1.73 20.28 16.45
N GLN A 140 -0.54 19.98 16.97
CA GLN A 140 -0.31 19.76 18.40
C GLN A 140 -0.39 21.08 19.16
#